data_AF-A0A8X6LAP1-F1
#
_entry.id   AF-A0A8X6LAP1-F1
#
_cell.length_a   1.000
_cell.length_b   1.000
_cell.length_c   1.000
_cell.angle_alpha   90.00
_cell.angle_beta   90.00
_cell.angle_gamma   90.00
#
_symmetry.space_group_name_H-M   'P 1'
#
loop_
_entity.id
_entity.type
_entity.pdbx_description
1 polymer ?
#
loop_
_entity_poly.entity_id
_entity_poly.type
_entity_poly.pdbx_seq_one_letter_code
_entity_poly.pdbx_strand_id
1 'polypeptide(L)'
;MPARDYSEDKSKIMDFLSGYFAHDTTGGKTLKYGLQLTKLAHREQVMLTVDLDDIADMFEDLSEAILQNARRYTILFSDVIQEMLPNYKIREVAAKDILDVYIQHRLKMDSMVHTEGEYRDPRNQYPPELLRRFEIYFKNKSAAEQLSVREVKAEHIGKLITVRGIVTRCTEVKPMLVVSTYTCDQCGAETFKPINSLSFMPLINCESETCRLEKSGGRLYLQTRGSKFIKFQEIKIQELVSIFFS
;
A
#
# COMPACT_ATOMS: atom_id res chain seq x y z
N MET A 1 -5.43 -13.85 -24.82
CA MET A 1 -6.29 -13.98 -23.63
C MET A 1 -7.16 -12.73 -23.54
N PRO A 2 -8.46 -12.85 -23.28
CA PRO A 2 -9.31 -11.68 -23.06
C PRO A 2 -8.74 -10.83 -21.91
N ALA A 3 -8.94 -9.52 -21.98
CA ALA A 3 -8.54 -8.63 -20.91
C ALA A 3 -9.33 -9.02 -19.65
N ARG A 4 -8.62 -9.36 -18.57
CA ARG A 4 -9.24 -9.69 -17.29
C ARG A 4 -9.99 -8.48 -16.73
N ASP A 5 -11.21 -8.70 -16.26
CA ASP A 5 -12.03 -7.64 -15.67
C ASP A 5 -11.65 -7.43 -14.20
N TYR A 6 -11.00 -6.30 -13.91
CA TYR A 6 -10.58 -5.96 -12.57
C TYR A 6 -11.73 -5.48 -11.67
N SER A 7 -12.88 -5.13 -12.23
CA SER A 7 -14.05 -4.78 -11.43
C SER A 7 -14.65 -6.03 -10.77
N GLU A 8 -14.73 -7.13 -11.50
CA GLU A 8 -15.13 -8.43 -10.97
C GLU A 8 -14.13 -8.93 -9.91
N ASP A 9 -12.82 -8.82 -10.18
CA ASP A 9 -11.80 -9.17 -9.19
C ASP A 9 -11.93 -8.34 -7.90
N LYS A 10 -12.28 -7.04 -7.98
CA LYS A 10 -12.53 -6.21 -6.79
C LYS A 10 -13.69 -6.75 -5.94
N SER A 11 -14.78 -7.16 -6.57
CA SER A 11 -15.91 -7.77 -5.87
C SER A 11 -15.50 -9.09 -5.20
N LYS A 12 -14.76 -9.96 -5.90
CA LYS A 12 -14.22 -11.20 -5.32
C LYS A 12 -13.32 -10.94 -4.11
N ILE A 13 -12.48 -9.91 -4.17
CA ILE A 13 -11.61 -9.50 -3.04
C ILE A 13 -12.46 -9.05 -1.84
N MET A 14 -13.52 -8.27 -2.08
CA MET A 14 -14.44 -7.82 -1.01
C MET A 14 -15.16 -9.00 -0.35
N ASP A 15 -15.66 -9.94 -1.14
CA ASP A 15 -16.32 -11.15 -0.66
C ASP A 15 -15.35 -12.05 0.11
N PHE A 16 -14.12 -12.21 -0.37
CA PHE A 16 -13.07 -12.96 0.31
C PHE A 16 -12.74 -12.36 1.69
N LEU A 17 -12.49 -11.05 1.74
CA LEU A 17 -12.04 -10.38 2.96
C LEU A 17 -13.12 -10.37 4.05
N SER A 18 -14.39 -10.32 3.67
CA SER A 18 -15.53 -10.32 4.60
C SER A 18 -16.04 -11.73 4.93
N GLY A 19 -15.91 -12.68 4.01
CA GLY A 19 -16.55 -14.01 4.08
C GLY A 19 -15.63 -15.18 4.42
N TYR A 20 -14.30 -15.02 4.43
CA TYR A 20 -13.40 -16.13 4.70
C TYR A 20 -13.37 -16.54 6.19
N PHE A 21 -13.70 -17.81 6.45
CA PHE A 21 -13.63 -18.41 7.78
C PHE A 21 -12.46 -19.37 7.88
N ALA A 22 -11.55 -19.12 8.83
CA ALA A 22 -10.54 -20.09 9.20
C ALA A 22 -11.11 -21.08 10.22
N HIS A 23 -10.79 -22.35 10.02
CA HIS A 23 -11.05 -23.41 10.99
C HIS A 23 -9.98 -23.36 12.09
N ASP A 24 -10.39 -23.04 13.31
CA ASP A 24 -9.50 -23.18 14.45
C ASP A 24 -9.34 -24.67 14.81
N THR A 25 -8.20 -25.02 15.40
CA THR A 25 -7.89 -26.36 15.94
C THR A 25 -8.92 -26.87 16.95
N THR A 26 -9.70 -25.96 17.54
CA THR A 26 -10.78 -26.21 18.49
C THR A 26 -12.16 -26.40 17.84
N GLY A 27 -12.27 -26.35 16.51
CA GLY A 27 -13.53 -26.50 15.77
C GLY A 27 -14.36 -25.22 15.65
N GLY A 28 -13.89 -24.10 16.21
CA GLY A 28 -14.50 -22.79 16.02
C GLY A 28 -14.25 -22.23 14.62
N LYS A 29 -15.27 -21.62 14.00
CA LYS A 29 -15.12 -20.82 12.78
C LYS A 29 -14.82 -19.38 13.16
N THR A 30 -13.70 -18.83 12.70
CA THR A 30 -13.33 -17.44 12.97
C THR A 30 -13.13 -16.68 11.66
N LEU A 31 -13.60 -15.43 11.61
CA LEU A 31 -13.37 -14.52 10.49
C LEU A 31 -11.92 -14.01 10.53
N LYS A 32 -10.99 -14.78 9.96
CA LYS A 32 -9.54 -14.51 10.01
C LYS A 32 -9.21 -13.10 9.53
N TYR A 33 -9.69 -12.74 8.33
CA TYR A 33 -9.42 -11.43 7.72
C TYR A 33 -10.29 -10.32 8.30
N GLY A 34 -11.55 -10.60 8.63
CA GLY A 34 -12.43 -9.64 9.33
C GLY A 34 -11.83 -9.13 10.63
N LEU A 35 -11.28 -10.02 11.46
CA LEU A 35 -10.58 -9.63 12.70
C LEU A 35 -9.33 -8.79 12.44
N GLN A 36 -8.57 -9.11 11.38
CA GLN A 36 -7.41 -8.30 11.00
C GLN A 36 -7.82 -6.92 10.47
N LEU A 37 -8.92 -6.82 9.71
CA LEU A 37 -9.48 -5.54 9.26
C LEU A 37 -9.93 -4.68 10.43
N THR A 38 -10.56 -5.26 11.45
CA THR A 38 -10.88 -4.55 12.70
C THR A 38 -9.60 -4.02 13.37
N LYS A 39 -8.54 -4.82 13.46
CA LYS A 39 -7.26 -4.37 14.04
C LYS A 39 -6.59 -3.28 13.20
N LEU A 40 -6.66 -3.36 11.87
CA LEU A 40 -6.18 -2.32 10.97
C LEU A 40 -6.98 -1.02 11.14
N ALA A 41 -8.31 -1.09 11.20
CA ALA A 41 -9.19 0.06 11.39
C ALA A 41 -8.90 0.80 12.70
N HIS A 42 -8.54 0.08 13.76
CA HIS A 42 -8.14 0.65 15.05
C HIS A 42 -6.65 0.98 15.16
N ARG A 43 -5.89 0.87 14.05
CA ARG A 43 -4.43 1.09 13.98
C ARG A 43 -3.61 0.21 14.94
N GLU A 44 -4.15 -0.90 15.41
CA GLU A 44 -3.44 -1.87 16.25
C GLU A 44 -2.50 -2.75 15.42
N GLN A 45 -2.85 -2.95 14.16
CA GLN A 45 -2.07 -3.67 13.16
C GLN A 45 -1.74 -2.70 12.02
N VAL A 46 -0.54 -2.83 11.46
CA VAL A 46 -0.09 -2.08 10.27
C VAL A 46 0.05 -3.01 9.07
N MET A 47 0.57 -4.21 9.29
CA MET A 47 0.84 -5.20 8.25
C MET A 47 -0.30 -6.21 8.14
N LEU A 48 -0.90 -6.36 6.97
CA LEU A 48 -1.84 -7.43 6.63
C LEU A 48 -1.14 -8.45 5.73
N THR A 49 -1.09 -9.71 6.16
CA THR A 49 -0.58 -10.80 5.33
C THR A 49 -1.74 -11.67 4.86
N VAL A 50 -1.91 -11.73 3.54
CA VAL A 50 -2.94 -12.53 2.87
C VAL A 50 -2.30 -13.81 2.35
N ASP A 51 -2.84 -14.96 2.76
CA ASP A 51 -2.36 -16.27 2.32
C ASP A 51 -2.99 -16.64 0.99
N LEU A 52 -2.17 -17.03 0.00
CA LEU A 52 -2.68 -17.45 -1.30
C LEU A 52 -3.38 -18.81 -1.25
N ASP A 53 -3.10 -19.63 -0.24
CA ASP A 53 -3.86 -20.87 -0.01
C ASP A 53 -5.32 -20.52 0.36
N ASP A 54 -5.53 -19.59 1.30
CA ASP A 54 -6.87 -19.12 1.69
C ASP A 54 -7.65 -18.54 0.51
N ILE A 55 -6.98 -17.77 -0.36
CA ILE A 55 -7.63 -17.23 -1.57
C ILE A 55 -7.99 -18.36 -2.52
N ALA A 56 -7.11 -19.34 -2.71
CA ALA A 56 -7.36 -20.45 -3.61
C ALA A 56 -8.55 -21.32 -3.16
N ASP A 57 -8.76 -21.46 -1.84
CA ASP A 57 -9.91 -22.18 -1.28
C ASP A 57 -11.26 -21.58 -1.70
N MET A 58 -11.34 -20.26 -1.90
CA MET A 58 -12.57 -19.57 -2.32
C MET A 58 -12.61 -19.24 -3.81
N PHE A 59 -11.47 -18.78 -4.35
CA PHE A 59 -11.33 -18.21 -5.69
C PHE A 59 -9.96 -18.61 -6.28
N GLU A 60 -9.87 -19.84 -6.81
CA GLU A 60 -8.66 -20.37 -7.42
C GLU A 60 -8.13 -19.47 -8.56
N ASP A 61 -9.04 -19.00 -9.41
CA ASP A 61 -8.78 -18.09 -10.53
C ASP A 61 -8.18 -16.74 -10.11
N LEU A 62 -8.56 -16.22 -8.95
CA LEU A 62 -7.97 -15.01 -8.36
C LEU A 62 -6.57 -15.31 -7.81
N SER A 63 -6.40 -16.46 -7.14
CA SER A 63 -5.09 -16.87 -6.60
C SER A 63 -4.03 -16.96 -7.71
N GLU A 64 -4.38 -17.55 -8.86
CA GLU A 64 -3.49 -17.66 -10.02
C GLU A 64 -3.15 -16.29 -10.62
N ALA A 65 -4.13 -15.39 -10.67
CA ALA A 65 -3.91 -14.05 -11.19
C ALA A 65 -2.94 -13.23 -10.33
N ILE A 66 -3.06 -13.38 -8.99
CA ILE A 66 -2.13 -12.75 -8.04
C ILE A 66 -0.71 -13.29 -8.24
N LEU A 67 -0.56 -14.60 -8.47
CA LEU A 67 0.73 -15.20 -8.78
C LEU A 67 1.36 -14.63 -10.07
N GLN A 68 0.54 -14.30 -11.08
CA GLN A 68 1.04 -13.75 -12.35
C GLN A 68 1.36 -12.25 -12.30
N ASN A 69 0.65 -11.47 -11.47
CA ASN A 69 0.85 -10.01 -11.37
C ASN A 69 0.62 -9.47 -9.95
N ALA A 70 1.47 -9.85 -9.01
CA ALA A 70 1.32 -9.49 -7.60
C ALA A 70 1.31 -7.97 -7.36
N ARG A 71 2.07 -7.20 -8.15
CA ARG A 71 2.13 -5.74 -8.01
C ARG A 71 0.77 -5.10 -8.22
N ARG A 72 0.02 -5.51 -9.25
CA ARG A 72 -1.30 -4.96 -9.53
C ARG A 72 -2.31 -5.34 -8.45
N TYR A 73 -2.31 -6.61 -8.02
CA TYR A 73 -3.22 -7.06 -6.97
C TYR A 73 -2.91 -6.44 -5.61
N THR A 74 -1.66 -6.08 -5.33
CA THR A 74 -1.32 -5.31 -4.11
C THR A 74 -2.05 -3.95 -4.09
N ILE A 75 -2.13 -3.27 -5.23
CA ILE A 75 -2.85 -1.99 -5.36
C ILE A 75 -4.36 -2.23 -5.25
N LEU A 76 -4.90 -3.23 -5.96
CA LEU A 76 -6.34 -3.54 -5.90
C LEU A 76 -6.81 -3.91 -4.49
N PHE A 77 -6.08 -4.76 -3.78
CA PHE A 77 -6.38 -5.06 -2.38
C PHE A 77 -6.27 -3.81 -1.50
N SER A 78 -5.30 -2.93 -1.76
CA SER A 78 -5.16 -1.67 -1.01
C SER A 78 -6.36 -0.76 -1.19
N ASP A 79 -6.88 -0.64 -2.42
CA ASP A 79 -8.08 0.13 -2.73
C ASP A 79 -9.30 -0.45 -2.01
N VAL A 80 -9.56 -1.76 -2.18
CA VAL A 80 -10.74 -2.44 -1.58
C VAL A 80 -10.69 -2.36 -0.06
N ILE A 81 -9.54 -2.62 0.57
CA ILE A 81 -9.40 -2.51 2.02
C ILE A 81 -9.67 -1.08 2.47
N GLN A 82 -9.12 -0.07 1.77
CA GLN A 82 -9.36 1.32 2.12
C GLN A 82 -10.84 1.71 2.05
N GLU A 83 -11.59 1.19 1.07
CA GLU A 83 -13.04 1.37 0.94
C GLU A 83 -13.81 0.68 2.08
N MET A 84 -13.36 -0.50 2.52
CA MET A 84 -14.04 -1.28 3.57
C MET A 84 -13.73 -0.81 5.00
N LEU A 85 -12.53 -0.27 5.27
CA LEU A 85 -12.07 0.07 6.63
C LEU A 85 -13.04 0.91 7.47
N PRO A 86 -13.79 1.90 6.93
CA PRO A 86 -14.78 2.66 7.69
C PRO A 86 -15.82 1.77 8.38
N ASN A 87 -16.24 0.66 7.74
CA ASN A 87 -17.24 -0.25 8.27
C ASN A 87 -16.74 -1.10 9.46
N TYR A 88 -15.42 -1.21 9.61
CA TYR A 88 -14.77 -1.99 10.68
C TYR A 88 -14.33 -1.10 11.85
N LYS A 89 -14.56 0.20 11.79
CA LYS A 89 -14.22 1.16 12.85
C LYS A 89 -15.33 1.19 13.90
N ILE A 90 -15.05 0.64 15.07
CA ILE A 90 -16.01 0.53 16.19
C ILE A 90 -15.83 1.69 17.17
N ARG A 91 -14.61 2.22 17.28
CA ARG A 91 -14.26 3.33 18.18
C ARG A 91 -13.41 4.38 17.48
N GLU A 92 -13.36 5.56 18.08
CA GLU A 92 -12.43 6.59 17.65
C GLU A 92 -10.98 6.17 17.91
N VAL A 93 -10.10 6.54 16.99
CA VAL A 93 -8.68 6.18 17.03
C VAL A 93 -7.89 7.45 17.28
N ALA A 94 -7.18 7.48 18.41
CA ALA A 94 -6.28 8.57 18.74
C ALA A 94 -5.14 8.65 17.69
N ALA A 95 -4.66 9.88 17.43
CA ALA A 95 -3.49 10.08 16.60
C ALA A 95 -2.27 9.41 17.25
N LYS A 96 -1.60 8.53 16.51
CA LYS A 96 -0.43 7.79 17.03
C LYS A 96 0.87 8.50 16.68
N ASP A 97 0.91 9.18 15.54
CA ASP A 97 2.09 9.87 15.05
C ASP A 97 1.77 11.30 14.56
N ILE A 98 2.83 12.04 14.22
CA ILE A 98 2.73 13.41 13.72
C ILE A 98 1.93 13.45 12.42
N LEU A 99 2.17 12.51 11.50
CA LEU A 99 1.48 12.47 10.22
C LEU A 99 -0.04 12.27 10.41
N ASP A 100 -0.49 11.60 11.47
CA ASP A 100 -1.90 11.41 11.79
C ASP A 100 -2.53 12.74 12.19
N VAL A 101 -1.81 13.52 13.01
CA VAL A 101 -2.24 14.86 13.38
C VAL A 101 -2.35 15.76 12.14
N TYR A 102 -1.37 15.69 11.24
CA TYR A 102 -1.43 16.41 9.96
C TYR A 102 -2.63 15.99 9.12
N ILE A 103 -2.89 14.68 8.97
CA ILE A 103 -4.03 14.18 8.20
C ILE A 103 -5.36 14.61 8.85
N GLN A 104 -5.50 14.52 10.17
CA GLN A 104 -6.70 14.96 10.89
C GLN A 104 -6.94 16.46 10.72
N HIS A 105 -5.90 17.28 10.85
CA HIS A 105 -5.99 18.71 10.63
C HIS A 105 -6.41 19.03 9.19
N ARG A 106 -5.80 18.38 8.20
CA ARG A 106 -6.12 18.51 6.77
C ARG A 106 -7.58 18.14 6.47
N LEU A 107 -8.05 17.00 6.94
CA LEU A 107 -9.44 16.57 6.74
C LEU A 107 -10.45 17.51 7.41
N LYS A 108 -10.12 18.01 8.61
CA LYS A 108 -10.95 18.99 9.33
C LYS A 108 -11.03 20.32 8.57
N MET A 109 -9.89 20.83 8.09
CA MET A 109 -9.85 22.04 7.26
C MET A 109 -10.61 21.85 5.94
N ASP A 110 -10.43 20.70 5.28
CA ASP A 110 -11.16 20.38 4.04
C ASP A 110 -12.69 20.40 4.24
N SER A 111 -13.17 19.85 5.36
CA SER A 111 -14.59 19.86 5.72
C SER A 111 -15.14 21.23 6.12
N MET A 112 -14.28 22.16 6.54
CA MET A 112 -14.68 23.52 6.94
C MET A 112 -14.69 24.48 5.75
N VAL A 113 -13.76 24.30 4.82
CA VAL A 113 -13.60 25.18 3.65
C VAL A 113 -14.58 24.82 2.55
N HIS A 114 -14.92 23.54 2.37
CA HIS A 114 -15.78 23.09 1.29
C HIS A 114 -17.20 22.77 1.78
N THR A 115 -18.18 23.48 1.21
CA THR A 115 -19.60 23.12 1.31
C THR A 115 -19.88 22.02 0.27
N GLU A 116 -20.80 21.08 0.54
CA GLU A 116 -21.19 20.06 -0.43
C GLU A 116 -21.62 20.70 -1.76
N GLY A 117 -20.90 20.42 -2.86
CA GLY A 117 -21.22 20.89 -4.21
C GLY A 117 -20.19 21.83 -4.88
N GLU A 118 -19.15 22.29 -4.18
CA GLU A 118 -18.11 23.12 -4.81
C GLU A 118 -17.10 22.32 -5.65
N TYR A 119 -16.61 22.95 -6.73
CA TYR A 119 -15.61 22.39 -7.63
C TYR A 119 -14.28 22.21 -6.90
N ARG A 120 -13.88 20.95 -6.70
CA ARG A 120 -12.55 20.61 -6.21
C ARG A 120 -11.59 20.54 -7.39
N ASP A 121 -10.52 21.34 -7.38
CA ASP A 121 -9.41 21.10 -8.31
C ASP A 121 -8.89 19.67 -8.04
N PRO A 122 -8.93 18.76 -9.03
CA PRO A 122 -8.44 17.39 -8.86
C PRO A 122 -6.99 17.31 -8.38
N ARG A 123 -6.20 18.38 -8.57
CA ARG A 123 -4.81 18.50 -8.09
C ARG A 123 -4.70 18.66 -6.57
N ASN A 124 -5.76 19.09 -5.90
CA ASN A 124 -5.81 19.24 -4.44
C ASN A 124 -6.33 17.99 -3.73
N GLN A 125 -6.66 16.92 -4.47
CA GLN A 125 -7.07 15.67 -3.85
C GLN A 125 -5.88 14.96 -3.21
N TYR A 126 -6.06 14.51 -1.96
CA TYR A 126 -5.05 13.73 -1.26
C TYR A 126 -4.83 12.39 -1.97
N PRO A 127 -3.58 12.04 -2.35
CA PRO A 127 -3.32 10.74 -2.95
C PRO A 127 -3.62 9.65 -1.91
N PRO A 128 -4.26 8.54 -2.30
CA PRO A 128 -4.65 7.49 -1.35
C PRO A 128 -3.43 6.89 -0.65
N GLU A 129 -2.26 6.88 -1.29
CA GLU A 129 -0.99 6.47 -0.70
C GLU A 129 -0.63 7.28 0.55
N LEU A 130 -1.00 8.57 0.62
CA LEU A 130 -0.74 9.43 1.79
C LEU A 130 -1.62 9.03 2.98
N LEU A 131 -2.89 8.69 2.71
CA LEU A 131 -3.88 8.36 3.73
C LEU A 131 -3.76 6.90 4.23
N ARG A 132 -3.22 6.00 3.40
CA ARG A 132 -3.04 4.58 3.76
C ARG A 132 -2.09 4.43 4.96
N ARG A 133 -2.57 3.83 6.04
CA ARG A 133 -1.80 3.52 7.27
C ARG A 133 -1.55 2.04 7.49
N PHE A 134 -1.70 1.25 6.44
CA PHE A 134 -1.47 -0.18 6.46
C PHE A 134 -0.64 -0.60 5.24
N GLU A 135 -0.08 -1.79 5.32
CA GLU A 135 0.72 -2.45 4.29
C GLU A 135 0.14 -3.83 4.02
N ILE A 136 0.21 -4.28 2.77
CA ILE A 136 -0.33 -5.57 2.35
C ILE A 136 0.81 -6.43 1.82
N TYR A 137 0.84 -7.68 2.28
CA TYR A 137 1.80 -8.68 1.84
C TYR A 137 1.04 -9.94 1.44
N PHE A 138 1.50 -10.58 0.37
CA PHE A 138 1.02 -11.90 -0.01
C PHE A 138 2.01 -12.96 0.48
N LYS A 139 1.48 -13.94 1.19
CA LYS A 139 2.20 -15.18 1.47
C LYS A 139 1.91 -16.15 0.33
N ASN A 140 2.96 -16.63 -0.32
CA ASN A 140 2.82 -17.58 -1.42
C ASN A 140 2.21 -18.91 -0.93
N LYS A 141 1.63 -19.69 -1.85
CA LYS A 141 1.03 -21.00 -1.57
C LYS A 141 2.02 -21.89 -0.82
N SER A 142 1.55 -22.66 0.15
CA SER A 142 2.43 -23.53 0.96
C SER A 142 3.08 -24.63 0.12
N ALA A 143 2.42 -25.04 -0.97
CA ALA A 143 2.94 -25.99 -1.96
C ALA A 143 3.81 -25.36 -3.05
N ALA A 144 4.09 -24.05 -3.00
CA ALA A 144 4.88 -23.37 -4.01
C ALA A 144 6.33 -23.89 -4.04
N GLU A 145 6.81 -24.20 -5.24
CA GLU A 145 8.19 -24.62 -5.45
C GLU A 145 9.17 -23.51 -5.03
N GLN A 146 10.26 -23.91 -4.36
CA GLN A 146 11.30 -23.01 -3.93
C GLN A 146 12.41 -23.00 -4.98
N LEU A 147 12.52 -21.91 -5.72
CA LEU A 147 13.52 -21.76 -6.76
C LEU A 147 14.89 -21.41 -6.14
N SER A 148 15.95 -21.92 -6.74
CA SER A 148 17.31 -21.43 -6.55
C SER A 148 17.48 -20.08 -7.26
N VAL A 149 18.48 -19.29 -6.84
CA VAL A 149 18.76 -17.99 -7.45
C VAL A 149 19.09 -18.11 -8.96
N ARG A 150 19.64 -19.24 -9.41
CA ARG A 150 19.97 -19.50 -10.83
C ARG A 150 18.76 -19.80 -11.70
N GLU A 151 17.69 -20.32 -11.12
CA GLU A 151 16.47 -20.69 -11.84
C GLU A 151 15.59 -19.47 -12.14
N VAL A 152 15.86 -18.32 -11.51
CA VAL A 152 15.12 -17.08 -11.72
C VAL A 152 15.45 -16.48 -13.10
N LYS A 153 14.62 -16.80 -14.08
CA LYS A 153 14.69 -16.32 -15.47
C LYS A 153 13.69 -15.20 -15.77
N ALA A 154 13.79 -14.63 -16.98
CA ALA A 154 12.91 -13.56 -17.47
C ALA A 154 11.41 -13.91 -17.43
N GLU A 155 11.05 -15.19 -17.53
CA GLU A 155 9.66 -15.67 -17.42
C GLU A 155 9.02 -15.44 -16.04
N HIS A 156 9.82 -15.13 -15.02
CA HIS A 156 9.36 -14.86 -13.66
C HIS A 156 9.13 -13.36 -13.39
N ILE A 157 9.44 -12.48 -14.35
CA ILE A 157 9.25 -11.04 -14.19
C ILE A 157 7.76 -10.74 -13.97
N GLY A 158 7.45 -10.03 -12.87
CA GLY A 158 6.08 -9.67 -12.48
C GLY A 158 5.32 -10.74 -11.69
N LYS A 159 5.86 -11.97 -11.60
CA LYS A 159 5.25 -13.07 -10.86
C LYS A 159 5.68 -13.09 -9.40
N LEU A 160 4.83 -13.64 -8.53
CA LEU A 160 5.20 -13.95 -7.16
C LEU A 160 5.96 -15.29 -7.14
N ILE A 161 7.25 -15.24 -6.81
CA ILE A 161 8.11 -16.42 -6.71
C ILE A 161 8.68 -16.56 -5.30
N THR A 162 8.95 -17.79 -4.89
CA THR A 162 9.67 -18.09 -3.66
C THR A 162 11.09 -18.50 -4.02
N VAL A 163 12.08 -17.79 -3.49
CA VAL A 163 13.50 -18.07 -3.74
C VAL A 163 14.20 -18.43 -2.44
N ARG A 164 15.08 -19.43 -2.47
CA ARG A 164 15.90 -19.82 -1.32
C ARG A 164 17.36 -19.46 -1.55
N GLY A 165 18.02 -18.91 -0.53
CA GLY A 165 19.41 -18.49 -0.60
C GLY A 165 19.99 -18.07 0.75
N ILE A 166 21.27 -17.68 0.75
CA ILE A 166 22.00 -17.16 1.90
C ILE A 166 22.09 -15.63 1.80
N VAL A 167 21.74 -14.93 2.87
CA VAL A 167 21.93 -13.47 2.96
C VAL A 167 23.42 -13.17 3.11
N THR A 168 23.98 -12.36 2.19
CA THR A 168 25.41 -12.01 2.19
C THR A 168 25.69 -10.59 2.63
N ARG A 169 24.76 -9.69 2.37
CA ARG A 169 24.88 -8.29 2.78
C ARG A 169 23.50 -7.75 3.09
N CYS A 170 23.43 -6.97 4.16
CA CYS A 170 22.24 -6.26 4.57
C CYS A 170 22.64 -4.80 4.79
N THR A 171 21.89 -3.86 4.22
CA THR A 171 22.07 -2.44 4.54
C THR A 171 21.39 -2.10 5.86
N GLU A 172 21.73 -0.95 6.45
CA GLU A 172 20.91 -0.38 7.51
C GLU A 172 19.51 0.00 6.97
N VAL A 173 18.53 0.03 7.87
CA VAL A 173 17.17 0.48 7.56
C VAL A 173 17.18 1.99 7.40
N LYS A 174 16.67 2.49 6.27
CA LYS A 174 16.56 3.91 5.96
C LYS A 174 15.11 4.29 5.66
N PRO A 175 14.67 5.52 5.96
CA PRO A 175 13.36 6.00 5.55
C PRO A 175 13.35 6.29 4.04
N MET A 176 12.41 5.70 3.31
CA MET A 176 12.17 5.97 1.89
C MET A 176 10.90 6.81 1.73
N LEU A 177 11.01 7.90 0.99
CA LEU A 177 9.91 8.83 0.73
C LEU A 177 8.95 8.24 -0.31
N VAL A 178 7.67 8.11 0.05
CA VAL A 178 6.61 7.57 -0.83
C VAL A 178 5.71 8.68 -1.35
N VAL A 179 5.37 9.65 -0.49
CA VAL A 179 4.61 10.83 -0.88
C VAL A 179 5.33 12.05 -0.36
N SER A 180 5.72 12.92 -1.28
CA SER A 180 6.29 14.24 -0.98
C SER A 180 5.18 15.28 -0.88
N THR A 181 5.16 16.02 0.22
CA THR A 181 4.30 17.20 0.39
C THR A 181 5.13 18.46 0.28
N TYR A 182 4.70 19.38 -0.57
CA TYR A 182 5.30 20.71 -0.70
C TYR A 182 4.32 21.78 -0.23
N THR A 183 4.83 22.86 0.35
CA THR A 183 4.04 24.06 0.68
C THR A 183 4.57 25.25 -0.08
N CYS A 184 3.67 26.04 -0.66
CA CYS A 184 3.99 27.30 -1.32
C CYS A 184 4.25 28.41 -0.29
N ASP A 185 5.30 29.21 -0.50
CA ASP A 185 5.60 30.38 0.35
C ASP A 185 4.71 31.59 0.11
N GLN A 186 4.08 31.71 -1.06
CA GLN A 186 3.20 32.82 -1.40
C GLN A 186 1.73 32.54 -1.05
N CYS A 187 1.16 31.46 -1.60
CA CYS A 187 -0.26 31.15 -1.41
C CYS A 187 -0.57 30.15 -0.29
N GLY A 188 0.46 29.55 0.33
CA GLY A 188 0.28 28.55 1.39
C GLY A 188 -0.29 27.21 0.93
N ALA A 189 -0.62 27.03 -0.36
CA ALA A 189 -1.17 25.78 -0.88
C ALA A 189 -0.21 24.61 -0.70
N GLU A 190 -0.76 23.44 -0.35
CA GLU A 190 -0.02 22.19 -0.30
C GLU A 190 -0.13 21.43 -1.63
N THR A 191 0.96 20.86 -2.11
CA THR A 191 0.99 20.00 -3.30
C THR A 191 1.55 18.63 -2.93
N PHE A 192 0.86 17.57 -3.36
CA PHE A 192 1.24 16.19 -3.05
C PHE A 192 1.77 15.49 -4.30
N LYS A 193 2.95 14.90 -4.21
CA LYS A 193 3.55 14.14 -5.31
C LYS A 193 3.93 12.73 -4.84
N PRO A 194 3.25 11.67 -5.34
CA PRO A 194 3.66 10.30 -5.10
C PRO A 194 4.97 10.00 -5.85
N ILE A 195 5.83 9.19 -5.23
CA ILE A 195 7.15 8.85 -5.72
C ILE A 195 7.22 7.34 -5.93
N ASN A 196 7.44 6.94 -7.18
CA ASN A 196 7.43 5.53 -7.59
C ASN A 196 8.85 4.98 -7.87
N SER A 197 9.88 5.82 -7.75
CA SER A 197 11.26 5.52 -8.14
C SER A 197 12.25 5.95 -7.07
N LEU A 198 13.44 5.32 -7.07
CA LEU A 198 14.52 5.63 -6.12
C LEU A 198 15.08 7.05 -6.30
N SER A 199 14.97 7.61 -7.50
CA SER A 199 15.32 8.99 -7.83
C SER A 199 14.09 9.73 -8.36
N PHE A 200 13.88 10.97 -7.92
CA PHE A 200 12.82 11.83 -8.42
C PHE A 200 13.29 13.29 -8.46
N MET A 201 12.65 14.09 -9.32
CA MET A 201 12.87 15.54 -9.36
C MET A 201 11.87 16.24 -8.44
N PRO A 202 12.35 17.08 -7.49
CA PRO A 202 11.46 17.88 -6.64
C PRO A 202 10.62 18.87 -7.44
N LEU A 203 9.44 19.22 -6.90
CA LEU A 203 8.65 20.32 -7.44
C LEU A 203 9.18 21.64 -6.86
N ILE A 204 9.43 22.62 -7.73
CA ILE A 204 10.04 23.91 -7.35
C ILE A 204 9.03 25.05 -7.49
N ASN A 205 8.19 25.00 -8.52
CA ASN A 205 7.25 26.07 -8.83
C ASN A 205 5.83 25.66 -8.42
N CYS A 206 5.09 26.59 -7.81
CA CYS A 206 3.71 26.35 -7.43
C CYS A 206 2.78 26.44 -8.64
N GLU A 207 2.00 25.38 -8.88
CA GLU A 207 0.99 25.32 -9.93
C GLU A 207 -0.44 25.56 -9.42
N SER A 208 -0.59 26.06 -8.19
CA SER A 208 -1.91 26.41 -7.65
C SER A 208 -2.61 27.47 -8.51
N GLU A 209 -3.94 27.46 -8.51
CA GLU A 209 -4.73 28.44 -9.26
C GLU A 209 -4.46 29.88 -8.80
N THR A 210 -4.33 30.10 -7.49
CA THR A 210 -3.99 31.40 -6.89
C THR A 210 -2.67 31.95 -7.43
N CYS A 211 -1.58 31.17 -7.36
CA CYS A 211 -0.28 31.61 -7.88
C CYS A 211 -0.27 31.77 -9.42
N ARG A 212 -1.11 31.02 -10.13
CA ARG A 212 -1.22 31.10 -11.59
C ARG A 212 -1.96 32.36 -12.04
N LEU A 213 -3.05 32.72 -11.36
CA LEU A 213 -3.85 33.91 -11.65
C LEU A 213 -3.10 35.18 -11.27
N GLU A 214 -2.48 35.21 -10.09
CA GLU A 214 -1.74 36.36 -9.59
C GLU A 214 -0.35 36.52 -10.24
N LYS A 215 0.11 35.49 -10.99
CA LYS A 215 1.47 35.41 -11.56
C LYS A 215 2.57 35.65 -10.52
N SER A 216 2.30 35.32 -9.25
CA SER A 216 3.17 35.55 -8.11
C SER A 216 4.40 34.63 -8.09
N GLY A 217 4.40 33.55 -8.89
CA GLY A 217 5.58 32.70 -9.08
C GLY A 217 6.05 32.00 -7.81
N GLY A 218 5.09 31.58 -6.96
CA GLY A 218 5.39 31.02 -5.64
C GLY A 218 6.31 29.80 -5.68
N ARG A 219 7.20 29.70 -4.69
CA ARG A 219 8.19 28.63 -4.59
C ARG A 219 7.72 27.56 -3.63
N LEU A 220 7.89 26.31 -4.05
CA LEU A 220 7.52 25.13 -3.28
C LEU A 220 8.69 24.68 -2.40
N TYR A 221 8.38 24.43 -1.12
CA TYR A 221 9.31 23.86 -0.14
C TYR A 221 8.80 22.52 0.37
N LEU A 222 9.68 21.51 0.40
CA LEU A 222 9.34 20.18 0.87
C LEU A 222 9.10 20.18 2.39
N GLN A 223 7.92 19.72 2.81
CA GLN A 223 7.55 19.52 4.20
C GLN A 223 7.75 18.06 4.60
N THR A 224 8.83 17.78 5.34
CA THR A 224 9.15 16.41 5.79
C THR A 224 8.07 15.85 6.74
N ARG A 225 7.56 16.65 7.67
CA ARG A 225 6.52 16.20 8.64
C ARG A 225 5.17 15.88 7.99
N GLY A 226 4.83 16.57 6.90
CA GLY A 226 3.60 16.35 6.15
C GLY A 226 3.71 15.25 5.09
N SER A 227 4.93 14.77 4.82
CA SER A 227 5.27 13.74 3.84
C SER A 227 5.19 12.34 4.43
N LYS A 228 4.99 11.34 3.57
CA LYS A 228 4.95 9.93 3.98
C LYS A 228 6.26 9.21 3.67
N PHE A 229 6.80 8.56 4.68
CA PHE A 229 7.97 7.69 4.57
C PHE A 229 7.61 6.25 4.94
N ILE A 230 8.31 5.29 4.33
CA ILE A 230 8.26 3.87 4.70
C ILE A 230 9.66 3.38 5.05
N LYS A 231 9.74 2.27 5.77
CA LYS A 231 11.02 1.63 6.06
C LYS A 231 11.54 0.96 4.80
N PHE A 232 12.80 1.18 4.46
CA PHE A 232 13.45 0.58 3.31
C PHE A 232 14.79 -0.04 3.73
N GLN A 233 15.06 -1.22 3.19
CA GLN A 233 16.29 -1.95 3.44
C GLN A 233 16.62 -2.80 2.21
N GLU A 234 17.89 -2.84 1.83
CA GLU A 234 18.36 -3.69 0.74
C GLU A 234 19.11 -4.89 1.31
N ILE A 235 18.75 -6.07 0.80
CA ILE A 235 19.37 -7.33 1.17
C ILE A 235 19.89 -8.00 -0.10
N LYS A 236 21.16 -8.42 -0.08
CA LYS A 236 21.76 -9.21 -1.14
C LYS A 236 21.77 -10.68 -0.74
N ILE A 237 21.22 -11.51 -1.61
CA ILE A 237 21.12 -12.96 -1.42
C ILE A 237 22.06 -13.64 -2.44
N GLN A 238 22.75 -14.68 -2.00
CA GLN A 238 23.47 -15.62 -2.86
C GLN A 238 22.81 -16.99 -2.78
N GLU A 239 23.13 -17.84 -3.74
CA GLU A 239 22.63 -19.21 -3.79
C GLU A 239 23.17 -20.05 -2.63
N LEU A 240 22.41 -21.07 -2.22
CA LEU A 240 22.89 -22.07 -1.29
C LEU A 240 23.95 -22.94 -1.96
N VAL A 241 25.05 -23.20 -1.27
CA VAL A 241 26.00 -24.23 -1.70
C VAL A 241 25.34 -25.58 -1.46
N SER A 242 25.09 -26.33 -2.53
CA SER A 242 24.65 -27.72 -2.44
C SER A 242 25.75 -28.55 -1.79
N ILE A 243 25.73 -28.68 -0.47
CA ILE A 243 26.51 -29.72 0.22
C ILE A 243 25.76 -31.03 -0.06
N PHE A 244 26.11 -31.69 -1.15
CA PHE A 244 25.82 -33.11 -1.31
C PHE A 244 26.59 -33.84 -0.20
N PHE A 245 25.90 -34.18 0.89
CA PHE A 245 26.37 -35.27 1.74
C PHE A 245 26.23 -36.55 0.93
N SER A 246 27.37 -37.01 0.41
CA SER A 246 27.51 -38.29 -0.27
C SER A 246 27.51 -39.45 0.73
#